data_AF-S5G4F6-F1
#
_entry.id   AF-S5G4F6-F1
#
_cell.length_a   1.000
_cell.length_b   1.000
_cell.length_c   1.000
_cell.angle_alpha   90.00
_cell.angle_beta   90.00
_cell.angle_gamma   90.00
#
_symmetry.space_group_name_H-M   'P 1'
#
loop_
_entity.id
_entity.type
_entity.pdbx_description
1 polymer ?
#
loop_
_entity_poly.entity_id
_entity_poly.type
_entity_poly.pdbx_seq_one_letter_code
_entity_poly.pdbx_strand_id
1 'polypeptide(L)' 'GNEQKGEAMDLQHASLFLKTHNIVADKDYSVTANSKVVVVTAGARQQEGESRLNLVQRNVNIFKFIIPNIIKYSPNCI' A
#
# COMPACT_ATOMS: atom_id res chain seq x y z
N GLY A 1 8.60 3.35 -12.51
CA GLY A 1 9.01 3.16 -11.11
C GLY A 1 9.13 1.67 -10.93
N ASN A 2 10.35 1.15 -10.98
CA ASN A 2 10.60 -0.24 -11.30
C ASN A 2 10.68 -1.14 -10.05
N GLU A 3 10.82 -0.54 -8.86
CA GLU A 3 10.97 -1.25 -7.58
C GLU A 3 9.75 -2.15 -7.29
N GLN A 4 8.53 -1.59 -7.29
CA GLN A 4 7.29 -2.34 -7.04
C GLN A 4 7.08 -3.49 -8.04
N LYS A 5 7.41 -3.27 -9.32
CA LYS A 5 7.33 -4.32 -10.35
C LYS A 5 8.38 -5.41 -10.10
N GLY A 6 9.59 -5.01 -9.68
CA GLY A 6 10.65 -5.93 -9.29
C GLY A 6 10.24 -6.84 -8.12
N GLU A 7 9.70 -6.25 -7.05
CA GLU A 7 9.21 -6.99 -5.88
C GLU A 7 8.09 -7.96 -6.24
N ALA A 8 7.14 -7.54 -7.09
CA ALA A 8 6.08 -8.43 -7.55
C ALA A 8 6.61 -9.60 -8.39
N MET A 9 7.57 -9.36 -9.29
CA MET A 9 8.19 -10.43 -10.08
C MET A 9 8.95 -11.42 -9.19
N ASP A 10 9.63 -10.94 -8.15
CA ASP A 10 10.33 -11.79 -7.19
C ASP A 10 9.34 -12.72 -6.45
N LEU A 11 8.22 -12.17 -5.98
CA LEU A 11 7.15 -12.97 -5.36
C LEU A 11 6.45 -13.91 -6.35
N GLN A 12 6.28 -13.50 -7.61
CA GLN A 12 5.75 -14.36 -8.67
C GLN A 12 6.69 -15.53 -8.98
N HIS A 13 8.00 -15.35 -8.96
CA HIS A 13 8.95 -16.45 -9.08
C HIS A 13 8.83 -17.44 -7.90
N ALA A 14 8.53 -16.95 -6.70
CA ALA A 14 8.24 -17.78 -5.54
C ALA A 14 6.84 -18.43 -5.57
N SER A 15 5.97 -18.07 -6.52
CA SER A 15 4.57 -18.55 -6.56
C SER A 15 4.43 -20.06 -6.65
N LEU A 16 5.42 -20.77 -7.21
CA LEU A 16 5.46 -22.24 -7.23
C LEU A 16 5.38 -22.85 -5.82
N PHE A 17 5.84 -22.10 -4.80
CA PHE A 17 5.84 -22.51 -3.40
C PHE A 17 4.68 -21.90 -2.59
N LEU A 18 3.85 -21.05 -3.21
CA LEU A 18 2.75 -20.34 -2.56
C LEU A 18 1.39 -20.85 -3.08
N LYS A 19 0.34 -20.76 -2.25
CA LYS A 19 -1.05 -21.03 -2.69
C LYS A 19 -1.76 -19.79 -3.24
N THR A 20 -0.98 -18.76 -3.59
CA THR A 20 -1.49 -17.46 -4.04
C THR A 20 -1.54 -17.43 -5.55
N HIS A 21 -2.74 -17.26 -6.10
CA HIS A 21 -3.01 -17.42 -7.53
C HIS A 21 -2.71 -16.17 -8.36
N ASN A 22 -2.69 -14.98 -7.74
CA ASN A 22 -2.46 -13.72 -8.43
C ASN A 22 -1.69 -12.73 -7.55
N ILE A 23 -0.58 -12.22 -8.05
CA ILE A 23 0.27 -11.22 -7.41
C ILE A 23 0.47 -10.11 -8.43
N VAL A 24 0.03 -8.89 -8.09
CA VAL A 24 0.10 -7.71 -8.96
C VAL A 24 0.68 -6.55 -8.18
N ALA A 25 1.41 -5.67 -8.86
CA ALA A 25 1.86 -4.40 -8.31
C ALA A 25 1.74 -3.29 -9.35
N ASP A 26 1.04 -2.22 -8.97
CA ASP A 26 0.87 -1.03 -9.79
C ASP A 26 0.78 0.21 -8.88
N LYS A 27 0.96 1.39 -9.49
CA LYS A 27 0.72 2.69 -8.85
C LYS A 27 -0.74 3.10 -8.93
N ASP A 28 -1.49 2.58 -9.89
CA ASP A 28 -2.93 2.81 -9.98
C ASP A 28 -3.66 2.00 -8.91
N TYR A 29 -4.47 2.67 -8.09
CA TYR A 29 -5.28 2.05 -7.05
C TYR A 29 -6.39 1.16 -7.60
N SER A 30 -6.72 1.24 -8.89
CA SER A 30 -7.71 0.36 -9.52
C SER A 30 -7.35 -1.13 -9.38
N VAL A 31 -6.07 -1.48 -9.29
CA VAL A 31 -5.61 -2.87 -9.08
C VAL A 31 -5.98 -3.41 -7.70
N THR A 32 -6.37 -2.53 -6.76
CA THR A 32 -6.81 -2.91 -5.41
C THR A 32 -8.31 -3.20 -5.33
N ALA A 33 -9.05 -3.09 -6.43
CA ALA A 33 -10.51 -3.21 -6.43
C ALA A 33 -11.02 -4.52 -5.82
N ASN A 34 -12.10 -4.40 -5.05
CA ASN A 34 -12.77 -5.52 -4.36
C ASN A 34 -11.90 -6.28 -3.34
N SER A 35 -10.85 -5.66 -2.80
CA SER A 35 -10.06 -6.24 -1.72
C SER A 35 -10.92 -6.51 -0.49
N LYS A 36 -10.67 -7.64 0.19
CA LYS A 36 -11.33 -7.95 1.49
C LYS A 36 -10.64 -7.30 2.66
N VAL A 37 -9.32 -7.19 2.59
CA VAL A 37 -8.45 -6.60 3.61
C VAL A 37 -7.42 -5.75 2.91
N VAL A 38 -7.15 -4.56 3.44
CA VAL A 38 -6.11 -3.66 2.94
C VAL A 38 -5.15 -3.29 4.06
N VAL A 39 -3.86 -3.60 3.86
CA VAL A 39 -2.80 -3.28 4.83
C VAL A 39 -2.05 -2.03 4.35
N VAL A 40 -2.17 -0.93 5.08
CA VAL A 40 -1.45 0.32 4.78
C VAL A 40 -0.16 0.37 5.59
N THR A 41 0.97 0.17 4.91
CA THR A 41 2.31 0.26 5.52
C THR A 41 3.06 1.53 5.13
N ALA A 42 2.52 2.30 4.18
CA ALA A 42 3.09 3.59 3.77
C ALA A 42 3.00 4.61 4.91
N GLY A 43 4.07 5.37 5.13
CA GLY A 43 4.10 6.40 6.15
C GLY A 43 5.44 7.16 6.17
N ALA A 44 5.42 8.34 6.77
CA ALA A 44 6.62 9.12 7.03
C ALA A 44 7.41 8.50 8.19
N ARG A 45 8.73 8.42 8.04
CA ARG A 45 9.66 8.15 9.15
C ARG A 45 9.89 9.43 9.95
N GLN A 46 10.03 9.29 11.27
CA GLN A 46 10.36 10.41 12.16
C GLN A 46 11.73 10.97 11.81
N GLN A 47 11.82 12.29 11.71
CA GLN A 47 13.09 12.99 11.52
C GLN A 47 13.72 13.35 12.87
N GLU A 48 15.04 13.55 12.88
CA GLU A 48 15.75 13.97 14.08
C GLU A 48 15.20 15.31 14.60
N GLY A 49 14.89 15.38 15.89
CA GLY A 49 14.27 16.56 16.51
C GLY A 49 12.78 16.78 16.17
N GLU A 50 12.15 15.92 15.36
CA GLU A 50 10.73 16.06 15.00
C GLU A 50 9.82 15.70 16.17
N SER A 51 8.82 16.55 16.45
CA SER A 51 7.80 16.25 17.46
C SER A 51 6.86 15.14 16.99
N ARG A 52 6.29 14.38 17.93
CA ARG A 52 5.27 13.36 17.62
C ARG A 52 4.07 13.95 16.87
N LEU A 53 3.67 15.18 17.21
CA LEU A 53 2.54 15.86 16.55
C LEU A 53 2.86 16.15 15.08
N ASN A 54 4.07 16.64 14.78
CA ASN A 54 4.48 16.92 13.40
C ASN A 54 4.55 15.64 12.55
N LEU A 55 5.10 14.56 13.13
CA LEU A 55 5.13 13.24 12.48
C LEU A 55 3.70 12.74 12.17
N VAL A 56 2.79 12.85 13.14
CA VAL A 56 1.37 12.48 12.95
C VAL A 56 0.74 13.33 11.85
N GLN A 57 0.98 14.63 11.84
CA GLN A 57 0.41 15.53 10.82
C GLN A 57 0.88 15.20 9.41
N ARG A 58 2.15 14.82 9.23
CA ARG A 58 2.68 14.35 7.94
C ARG A 58 2.01 13.05 7.50
N ASN A 59 1.84 12.10 8.41
CA ASN A 59 1.13 10.85 8.12
C ASN A 59 -0.36 11.08 7.80
N VAL A 60 -1.03 11.99 8.49
CA VAL A 60 -2.40 12.42 8.15
C VAL A 60 -2.48 12.94 6.71
N ASN A 61 -1.50 13.74 6.28
CA ASN A 61 -1.47 14.27 4.90
C ASN A 61 -1.26 13.16 3.86
N ILE A 62 -0.42 12.17 4.17
CA ILE A 62 -0.24 10.98 3.32
C ILE A 62 -1.57 10.19 3.24
N PHE A 63 -2.21 9.93 4.38
CA PHE A 63 -3.45 9.14 4.45
C PHE A 63 -4.64 9.82 3.80
N LYS A 64 -4.71 11.16 3.81
CA LYS A 64 -5.72 11.92 3.05
C LYS A 64 -5.68 11.63 1.55
N PHE A 65 -4.55 11.20 1.01
CA PHE A 65 -4.46 10.76 -0.38
C PHE A 65 -4.73 9.26 -0.54
N ILE A 66 -4.14 8.43 0.33
CA ILE A 66 -4.21 6.96 0.21
C ILE A 66 -5.62 6.43 0.49
N ILE A 67 -6.23 6.82 1.62
CA ILE A 67 -7.47 6.21 2.11
C ILE A 67 -8.65 6.43 1.15
N PRO A 68 -8.90 7.65 0.61
CA PRO A 68 -10.02 7.85 -0.32
C PRO A 68 -9.88 7.02 -1.61
N ASN A 69 -8.66 6.84 -2.12
CA ASN A 69 -8.44 6.01 -3.31
C ASN A 69 -8.71 4.53 -3.04
N ILE A 70 -8.35 4.01 -1.86
CA ILE A 70 -8.67 2.63 -1.47
C ILE A 70 -10.19 2.44 -1.38
N ILE A 71 -10.88 3.28 -0.60
CA ILE A 71 -12.33 3.15 -0.37
C ILE A 71 -13.13 3.32 -1.66
N LYS A 72 -12.65 4.14 -2.61
CA LYS A 72 -13.23 4.26 -3.96
C LYS A 72 -13.32 2.92 -4.69
N TYR A 73 -12.29 2.08 -4.62
CA TYR A 73 -12.21 0.81 -5.35
C TYR A 73 -12.61 -0.41 -4.50
N SER A 74 -12.55 -0.28 -3.18
CA SER A 74 -12.84 -1.35 -2.22
C SER A 74 -13.66 -0.82 -1.04
N PRO A 75 -14.94 -0.44 -1.25
CA PRO A 75 -15.76 0.20 -0.21
C PRO A 75 -16.10 -0.74 0.97
N ASN A 76 -15.96 -2.05 0.77
CA ASN A 76 -16.29 -3.08 1.75
C ASN A 76 -15.05 -3.74 2.38
N CYS A 77 -13.84 -3.20 2.16
CA CYS A 77 -12.64 -3.76 2.77
C CYS A 77 -12.54 -3.41 4.25
N ILE A 78 -11.83 -4.25 5.00
CA ILE A 78 -11.32 -3.95 6.34
C ILE A 78 -9.92 -3.35 6.23
#